data_AF-A0A1J3E6Z6-F1
#
_entry.id   AF-A0A1J3E6Z6-F1
#
_cell.length_a   1.000
_cell.length_b   1.000
_cell.length_c   1.000
_cell.angle_alpha   90.00
_cell.angle_beta   90.00
_cell.angle_gamma   90.00
#
_symmetry.space_group_name_H-M   'P 1'
#
loop_
_entity.id
_entity.type
_entity.pdbx_description
1 polymer ?
#
loop_
_entity_poly.entity_id
_entity_poly.type
_entity_poly.pdbx_seq_one_letter_code
_entity_poly.pdbx_strand_id
1 'polypeptide(L)'
;ACAGPLVSLPSSGSRVVYFPQGHSEQVAATTNKEVEGHIPNYPSLPPQLICQLHNVTMHADLETDEVYAQMVLQPLTQEEQKDTFVPIELGIPSKQPSNYFCKTLTASDTSTHGGFSVPRRAAEKVFPPLD
;
A
#
# COMPACT_ATOMS: atom_id res chain seq x y z
N ALA A 1 3.57 -4.36 7.97
CA ALA A 1 3.62 -3.57 9.23
C ALA A 1 3.69 -2.08 8.93
N CYS A 2 4.72 -1.60 8.21
CA CYS A 2 4.93 -0.17 7.96
C CYS A 2 3.76 0.53 7.22
N ALA A 3 3.16 -0.12 6.22
CA ALA A 3 1.98 0.43 5.51
C ALA A 3 0.71 0.53 6.38
N GLY A 4 0.72 -0.01 7.61
CA GLY A 4 -0.43 0.01 8.52
C GLY A 4 -1.42 -1.13 8.30
N PRO A 5 -2.38 -1.31 9.23
CA PRO A 5 -3.30 -2.45 9.25
C PRO A 5 -4.43 -2.38 8.20
N LEU A 6 -4.68 -1.20 7.64
CA LEU A 6 -5.78 -0.96 6.69
C LEU A 6 -5.35 -1.16 5.22
N VAL A 7 -4.06 -1.37 4.97
CA VAL A 7 -3.54 -1.54 3.61
C VAL A 7 -3.58 -3.01 3.21
N SER A 8 -4.16 -3.26 2.03
CA SER A 8 -4.12 -4.55 1.35
C SER A 8 -3.72 -4.33 -0.11
N LEU A 9 -2.89 -5.23 -0.64
CA LEU A 9 -2.46 -5.19 -2.03
C LEU A 9 -3.11 -6.36 -2.79
N PRO A 10 -3.54 -6.17 -4.05
CA PRO A 10 -4.03 -7.25 -4.89
C PRO A 10 -2.90 -8.25 -5.22
N SER A 11 -3.26 -9.51 -5.47
CA SER A 11 -2.27 -10.51 -5.91
C SER A 11 -1.94 -10.35 -7.39
N SER A 12 -0.66 -10.53 -7.75
CA SER A 12 -0.26 -10.71 -9.15
C SER A 12 -1.10 -11.82 -9.80
N GLY A 13 -1.52 -11.62 -11.04
CA GLY A 13 -2.44 -12.50 -11.76
C GLY A 13 -3.92 -12.21 -11.53
N SER A 14 -4.30 -11.34 -10.59
CA SER A 14 -5.72 -10.97 -10.39
C SER A 14 -6.23 -9.95 -11.41
N ARG A 15 -7.56 -9.90 -11.57
CA ARG A 15 -8.27 -8.80 -12.23
C ARG A 15 -8.60 -7.73 -11.20
N VAL A 16 -8.29 -6.47 -11.53
CA VAL A 16 -8.55 -5.30 -10.69
C VAL A 16 -9.28 -4.23 -11.49
N VAL A 17 -9.93 -3.30 -10.79
CA VAL A 17 -10.49 -2.09 -11.41
C VAL A 17 -9.58 -0.92 -11.06
N TYR A 18 -9.00 -0.29 -12.08
CA TYR A 18 -8.22 0.92 -11.95
C TYR A 18 -9.10 2.15 -12.15
N PHE A 19 -9.04 3.08 -11.20
CA PHE A 19 -9.77 4.34 -11.21
C PHE A 19 -8.79 5.49 -11.45
N PRO A 20 -8.71 6.06 -12.67
CA PRO A 20 -7.80 7.17 -12.96
C PRO A 20 -8.00 8.37 -12.03
N GLN A 21 -9.24 8.65 -11.62
CA GLN A 21 -9.54 9.73 -10.67
C GLN A 21 -8.83 9.51 -9.32
N GLY A 22 -8.92 8.30 -8.75
CA GLY A 22 -8.27 7.99 -7.47
C GLY A 22 -6.74 8.10 -7.56
N HIS A 23 -6.15 7.77 -8.71
CA HIS A 23 -4.73 8.01 -8.96
C HIS A 23 -4.42 9.52 -8.94
N SER A 24 -5.20 10.33 -9.66
CA SER A 24 -5.02 11.79 -9.66
C SER A 24 -5.15 12.40 -8.26
N GLU A 25 -6.11 11.93 -7.46
CA GLU A 25 -6.27 12.34 -6.06
C GLU A 25 -5.02 12.00 -5.22
N GLN A 26 -4.46 10.79 -5.39
CA GLN A 26 -3.22 10.40 -4.72
C GLN A 26 -2.03 11.28 -5.13
N VAL A 27 -1.86 11.60 -6.42
CA VAL A 27 -0.78 12.47 -6.92
C VAL A 27 -0.92 13.90 -6.40
N ALA A 28 -2.15 14.43 -6.31
CA ALA A 28 -2.40 15.74 -5.74
C ALA A 28 -2.01 15.78 -4.26
N ALA A 29 -2.40 14.75 -3.49
CA ALA A 29 -2.08 14.64 -2.07
C ALA A 29 -0.57 14.56 -1.80
N THR A 30 0.19 13.82 -2.62
CA THR A 30 1.64 13.65 -2.42
C THR A 30 2.47 14.85 -2.88
N THR A 31 2.00 15.59 -3.90
CA THR A 31 2.76 16.73 -4.43
C THR A 31 2.48 18.05 -3.71
N ASN A 32 1.54 18.08 -2.74
CA ASN A 32 1.03 19.30 -2.09
C ASN A 32 0.63 20.40 -3.09
N LYS A 33 0.33 20.02 -4.33
CA LYS A 33 -0.26 20.90 -5.31
C LYS A 33 -1.75 20.66 -5.19
N GLU A 34 -2.49 21.66 -4.71
CA GLU A 34 -3.90 21.74 -5.07
C GLU A 34 -3.97 21.55 -6.58
N VAL A 35 -4.99 20.85 -7.07
CA VAL A 35 -5.22 20.65 -8.50
C VAL A 35 -5.66 21.99 -9.10
N GLU A 36 -4.78 23.00 -9.07
CA GLU A 36 -4.93 24.30 -9.72
C GLU A 36 -4.84 24.14 -11.25
N GLY A 37 -4.32 23.00 -11.72
CA GLY A 37 -4.36 22.63 -13.12
C GLY A 37 -5.66 21.94 -13.46
N HIS A 38 -6.42 22.52 -14.40
CA HIS A 38 -7.48 21.82 -15.12
C HIS A 38 -7.00 20.40 -15.46
N ILE A 39 -7.59 19.36 -14.85
CA ILE A 39 -7.31 17.98 -15.23
C ILE A 39 -7.62 17.90 -16.72
N PRO A 40 -6.62 17.64 -17.59
CA PRO A 40 -6.89 17.56 -19.01
C PRO A 40 -7.98 16.52 -19.23
N ASN A 41 -9.07 16.95 -19.87
CA ASN A 41 -10.14 16.03 -20.21
C ASN A 41 -9.56 15.02 -21.22
N TYR A 42 -9.52 13.75 -20.82
CA TYR A 42 -9.16 12.65 -21.69
C TYR A 42 -10.46 11.97 -22.13
N PRO A 43 -11.13 12.45 -23.20
CA PRO A 43 -12.45 11.95 -23.58
C PRO A 43 -12.45 10.46 -23.97
N SER A 44 -11.29 9.89 -24.28
CA SER A 44 -11.10 8.47 -24.56
C SER A 44 -10.78 7.62 -23.32
N LEU A 45 -10.57 8.22 -22.15
CA LEU A 45 -10.24 7.52 -20.92
C LEU A 45 -11.51 7.26 -20.11
N PRO A 46 -11.95 6.00 -19.96
CA PRO A 46 -13.10 5.69 -19.13
C PRO A 46 -12.78 5.92 -17.62
N PRO A 47 -13.80 6.21 -16.79
CA PRO A 47 -13.62 6.44 -15.35
C PRO A 47 -13.18 5.18 -14.58
N GLN A 48 -13.32 4.01 -15.19
CA GLN A 48 -12.92 2.71 -14.65
C GLN A 48 -12.33 1.86 -15.77
N LEU A 49 -11.21 1.19 -15.47
CA LEU A 49 -10.53 0.28 -16.38
C LEU A 49 -10.42 -1.09 -15.68
N ILE A 50 -10.97 -2.13 -16.30
CA ILE A 50 -10.72 -3.51 -15.84
C ILE A 50 -9.36 -3.91 -16.36
N CYS A 51 -8.44 -4.24 -15.46
CA CYS A 51 -7.06 -4.56 -15.78
C CYS A 51 -6.67 -5.95 -15.28
N GLN A 52 -5.81 -6.62 -16.04
CA GLN A 52 -4.99 -7.72 -15.55
C GLN A 52 -3.79 -7.13 -14.79
N LEU A 53 -3.60 -7.56 -13.54
CA LEU A 53 -2.44 -7.19 -12.75
C LEU A 53 -1.30 -8.17 -13.03
N HIS A 54 -0.25 -7.69 -13.70
CA HIS A 54 0.91 -8.53 -14.04
C HIS A 54 1.87 -8.67 -12.88
N ASN A 55 2.16 -7.58 -12.18
CA ASN A 55 3.17 -7.59 -11.12
C ASN A 55 2.86 -6.58 -10.02
N VAL A 56 3.30 -6.91 -8.80
CA VAL A 56 3.32 -6.04 -7.63
C VAL A 56 4.68 -6.16 -6.96
N THR A 57 5.40 -5.05 -6.84
CA THR A 57 6.67 -4.98 -6.10
C THR A 57 6.54 -3.94 -4.99
N MET A 58 7.10 -4.25 -3.82
CA MET A 58 7.05 -3.40 -2.63
C MET A 58 8.40 -2.74 -2.42
N HIS A 59 8.39 -1.44 -2.12
CA HIS A 59 9.58 -0.61 -1.98
C HIS A 59 9.46 0.32 -0.79
N ALA A 60 10.59 0.86 -0.36
CA ALA A 60 10.68 1.96 0.58
C ALA A 60 11.72 2.95 0.05
N ASP A 61 11.43 4.25 0.15
CA ASP A 61 12.41 5.29 -0.12
C ASP A 61 13.53 5.23 0.94
N LEU A 62 14.79 5.34 0.50
CA LEU A 62 15.96 5.15 1.36
C LEU A 62 16.25 6.36 2.27
N GLU A 63 15.72 7.53 1.93
CA GLU A 63 15.94 8.76 2.69
C GLU A 63 14.76 9.07 3.60
N THR A 64 13.53 8.81 3.14
CA THR A 64 12.31 9.18 3.86
C THR A 64 11.60 8.02 4.58
N ASP A 65 12.03 6.78 4.34
CA ASP A 65 11.35 5.56 4.77
C ASP A 65 9.89 5.44 4.25
N GLU A 66 9.50 6.24 3.26
CA GLU A 66 8.16 6.19 2.67
C GLU A 66 7.97 4.87 1.90
N VAL A 67 6.97 4.08 2.32
CA VAL A 67 6.66 2.80 1.68
C VAL A 67 5.69 2.98 0.52
N TYR A 68 5.97 2.31 -0.59
CA TYR A 68 5.10 2.31 -1.77
C TYR A 68 5.08 0.96 -2.48
N ALA A 69 4.06 0.74 -3.30
CA ALA A 69 3.94 -0.42 -4.16
C ALA A 69 3.90 0.02 -5.62
N GLN A 70 4.69 -0.65 -6.46
CA GLN A 70 4.63 -0.48 -7.90
C GLN A 70 3.81 -1.62 -8.49
N MET A 71 2.79 -1.26 -9.28
CA MET A 71 1.88 -2.20 -9.93
C MET A 71 1.97 -2.06 -11.44
N VAL A 72 2.03 -3.19 -12.14
CA VAL A 72 2.00 -3.22 -13.62
C VAL A 72 0.64 -3.72 -14.06
N LEU A 73 -0.15 -2.84 -14.67
CA LEU A 73 -1.53 -3.09 -15.10
C LEU A 73 -1.63 -3.13 -16.62
N GLN A 74 -2.32 -4.14 -17.15
CA GLN A 74 -2.74 -4.20 -18.55
C GLN A 74 -4.27 -4.05 -18.63
N PRO A 75 -4.81 -2.99 -19.26
CA PRO A 75 -6.23 -2.88 -19.54
C PRO A 75 -6.73 -4.05 -20.39
N LEU A 76 -7.86 -4.63 -20.02
CA LEU A 76 -8.50 -5.72 -20.76
C LEU A 76 -9.43 -5.20 -21.83
N THR A 77 -9.41 -5.85 -22.99
CA THR A 77 -10.39 -5.68 -24.06
C THR A 77 -11.77 -6.18 -23.64
N GLN A 78 -12.81 -5.79 -24.38
CA GLN A 78 -14.19 -6.21 -24.09
C GLN A 78 -14.40 -7.73 -24.25
N GLU A 79 -13.59 -8.40 -25.07
CA GLU A 79 -13.63 -9.85 -25.23
C GLU A 79 -13.01 -10.57 -24.03
N GLU A 80 -11.81 -10.16 -23.61
CA GLU A 80 -11.12 -10.72 -22.44
C GLU A 80 -11.93 -10.54 -21.14
N GLN A 81 -12.74 -9.48 -21.06
CA GLN A 81 -13.64 -9.25 -19.92
C GLN A 81 -14.79 -10.26 -19.85
N LYS A 82 -15.23 -10.83 -20.99
CA LYS A 82 -16.32 -11.82 -21.04
C LYS A 82 -15.85 -13.23 -20.70
N ASP A 83 -14.55 -13.50 -20.82
CA ASP A 83 -13.98 -14.77 -20.39
C ASP A 83 -14.32 -15.01 -18.93
N THR A 84 -14.75 -16.24 -18.63
CA THR A 84 -15.10 -16.66 -17.27
C THR A 84 -13.85 -16.54 -16.41
N PHE A 85 -13.76 -15.43 -15.67
CA PHE A 85 -12.70 -15.24 -14.70
C PHE A 85 -12.95 -16.23 -13.58
N VAL A 86 -12.13 -17.28 -13.51
CA VAL A 86 -12.01 -18.05 -12.29
C VAL A 86 -11.31 -17.10 -11.31
N PRO A 87 -11.97 -16.70 -10.21
CA PRO A 87 -11.29 -15.89 -9.22
C PRO A 87 -10.09 -16.71 -8.75
N ILE A 88 -8.88 -16.30 -9.11
CA ILE A 88 -7.73 -16.60 -8.27
C ILE A 88 -8.16 -16.08 -6.90
N GLU A 89 -8.23 -16.97 -5.90
CA GLU A 89 -8.67 -16.67 -4.54
C GLU A 89 -8.28 -15.24 -4.22
N LEU A 90 -9.29 -14.39 -3.92
CA LEU A 90 -9.11 -13.02 -3.44
C LEU A 90 -7.86 -13.03 -2.56
N GLY A 91 -6.81 -12.42 -3.10
CA GLY A 91 -5.43 -12.70 -2.75
C GLY A 91 -5.25 -12.95 -1.28
N ILE A 92 -4.46 -13.98 -0.92
CA ILE A 92 -4.05 -14.24 0.47
C ILE A 92 -3.80 -12.86 1.10
N PRO A 93 -4.63 -12.41 2.06
CA PRO A 93 -4.54 -11.06 2.57
C PRO A 93 -3.10 -10.84 2.98
N SER A 94 -2.49 -9.76 2.49
CA SER A 94 -1.08 -9.43 2.76
C SER A 94 -0.81 -9.75 4.22
N LYS A 95 -0.08 -10.83 4.47
CA LYS A 95 -0.01 -11.45 5.80
C LYS A 95 0.73 -10.49 6.68
N GLN A 96 -0.01 -9.67 7.43
CA GLN A 96 0.57 -8.82 8.43
C GLN A 96 1.34 -9.73 9.38
N PRO A 97 2.58 -9.39 9.74
CA PRO A 97 3.31 -10.19 10.72
C PRO A 97 2.45 -10.26 11.99
N SER A 98 2.34 -11.44 12.59
CA SER A 98 1.62 -11.59 13.86
C SER A 98 2.50 -11.16 15.04
N ASN A 99 3.83 -11.27 14.88
CA ASN A 99 4.81 -10.92 15.89
C ASN A 99 5.45 -9.54 15.64
N TYR A 100 4.73 -8.48 16.00
CA TYR A 100 5.23 -7.11 16.03
C TYR A 100 4.52 -6.29 17.10
N PHE A 101 5.06 -5.10 17.36
CA PHE A 101 4.41 -3.99 18.06
C PHE A 101 4.70 -2.68 17.32
N CYS A 102 3.87 -1.66 17.54
CA CYS A 102 4.10 -0.30 17.08
C CYS A 102 3.93 0.64 18.27
N LYS A 103 4.77 1.67 18.38
CA LYS A 103 4.73 2.66 19.45
C LYS A 103 4.97 4.04 18.85
N THR A 104 4.07 4.97 19.15
CA THR A 104 4.34 6.40 18.94
C THR A 104 5.43 6.85 19.91
N LEU A 105 6.53 7.38 19.37
CA LEU A 105 7.66 7.83 20.17
C LEU A 105 7.26 8.97 21.10
N THR A 106 7.68 8.89 22.36
CA THR A 106 7.53 9.99 23.33
C THR A 106 8.77 10.89 23.30
N ALA A 107 8.68 12.09 23.88
CA ALA A 107 9.82 13.02 23.96
C ALA A 107 11.06 12.40 24.63
N SER A 108 10.87 11.48 25.58
CA SER A 108 11.97 10.76 26.23
C SER A 108 12.64 9.74 25.30
N ASP A 109 11.88 9.10 24.39
CA ASP A 109 12.43 8.11 23.45
C ASP A 109 13.35 8.79 22.42
N THR A 110 13.06 10.04 22.04
CA THR A 110 13.86 10.81 21.06
C THR A 110 14.95 11.68 21.68
N SER A 111 15.06 11.68 23.02
CA SER A 111 16.04 12.49 23.74
C SER A 111 17.41 11.81 23.71
N THR A 112 18.47 12.60 23.56
CA THR A 112 19.86 12.11 23.58
C THR A 112 20.33 11.64 24.97
N HIS A 113 19.54 11.90 26.02
CA HIS A 113 19.88 11.54 27.41
C HIS A 113 18.97 10.45 27.98
N GLY A 114 18.03 9.96 27.16
CA GLY A 114 17.06 8.93 27.52
C GLY A 114 17.33 7.62 26.81
N GLY A 115 16.37 6.71 26.90
CA GLY A 115 16.35 5.48 26.12
C GLY A 115 14.95 5.21 25.57
N PHE A 116 14.85 4.20 24.72
CA PHE A 116 13.58 3.74 24.17
C PHE A 116 12.85 2.85 25.18
N SER A 117 11.64 3.26 25.58
CA SER A 117 10.84 2.49 26.54
C SER A 117 9.92 1.50 25.83
N VAL A 118 10.02 0.20 26.15
CA VAL A 118 9.17 -0.83 25.55
C VAL A 118 8.06 -1.25 26.52
N PRO A 119 6.77 -1.25 26.12
CA PRO A 119 5.71 -1.80 26.95
C PRO A 119 5.98 -3.27 27.27
N ARG A 120 5.81 -3.68 28.53
CA ARG A 120 6.10 -5.05 28.99
C ARG A 120 5.49 -6.14 28.08
N ARG A 121 4.21 -6.01 27.75
CA ARG A 121 3.51 -6.96 26.86
C ARG A 121 4.13 -7.04 25.46
N ALA A 122 4.69 -5.95 24.95
CA ALA A 122 5.39 -5.93 23.68
C ALA A 122 6.74 -6.63 23.83
N ALA A 123 7.51 -6.32 24.88
CA ALA A 123 8.81 -6.93 25.14
C ALA A 123 8.72 -8.46 25.28
N GLU A 124 7.78 -8.96 26.08
CA GLU A 124 7.53 -10.40 26.28
C GLU A 124 7.08 -11.11 24.97
N LYS A 125 6.51 -10.37 24.03
CA LYS A 125 6.01 -10.89 22.76
C LYS A 125 7.11 -10.95 21.69
N VAL A 126 7.92 -9.89 21.58
CA VAL A 126 8.80 -9.67 20.42
C VAL A 126 10.28 -9.90 20.69
N PHE A 127 10.74 -9.85 21.95
CA PHE A 127 12.14 -10.07 22.29
C PHE A 127 12.38 -11.50 22.79
N PRO A 128 13.61 -12.03 22.64
CA PRO A 128 14.01 -13.26 23.32
C PRO A 128 13.84 -13.15 24.85
N PRO A 129 13.57 -14.27 25.56
CA PRO A 129 13.57 -14.29 27.02
C PRO A 129 14.91 -13.79 27.58
N LEU A 130 14.84 -13.11 28.72
CA LEU A 130 16.02 -12.67 29.48
C LEU A 130 16.32 -13.70 30.59
N ASP A 131 17.60 -13.80 30.97
CA ASP A 131 18.08 -14.66 32.07
C ASP A 131 17.66 -14.18 33.47
#